data_AF-A0A1Q8RV93-F1
#
_entry.id   AF-A0A1Q8RV93-F1
#
_cell.length_a   1.000
_cell.length_b   1.000
_cell.length_c   1.000
_cell.angle_alpha   90.00
_cell.angle_beta   90.00
_cell.angle_gamma   90.00
#
_symmetry.space_group_name_H-M   'P 1'
#
loop_
_entity.id
_entity.type
_entity.pdbx_description
1 polymer ?
#
loop_
_entity_poly.entity_id
_entity_poly.type
_entity_poly.pdbx_seq_one_letter_code
_entity_poly.pdbx_strand_id
1 'polypeptide(L)'
;MTSITCGKAFLFDYRGDLTLKVGTRGPKGQEIPEAIVCSRSLARWSPIFSAMLFGKFSESRPANGDSWSVYLPDDDFQPLFILLSIAHGHFASIPEILTLNELYQFLILTDKYDMTKVLHPWVPSWLQPYERIVSISGNKVLLCVAWELGNEPTFRTLATDLLLNSNANKNSQLMDKDGVLLDTYRYLEPPGVLSRVNFIEVVEVLFLTRVYSKHNRNSSRTLAGDTHRPSRKDKGDAQEASLQQKLAGLLASYSQRV
;
A
#
# COMPACT_ATOMS: atom_id res chain seq x y z
N MET A 1 -5.07 -15.22 23.64
CA MET A 1 -6.10 -14.75 22.70
C MET A 1 -7.46 -14.85 23.37
N THR A 2 -7.92 -13.77 23.99
CA THR A 2 -9.25 -13.70 24.60
C THR A 2 -10.27 -13.38 23.52
N SER A 3 -11.22 -14.30 23.31
CA SER A 3 -12.37 -14.15 22.41
C SER A 3 -13.12 -12.85 22.72
N ILE A 4 -13.26 -11.97 21.73
CA ILE A 4 -13.99 -10.71 21.85
C ILE A 4 -15.48 -11.00 21.62
N THR A 5 -16.25 -11.03 22.70
CA THR A 5 -17.71 -11.16 22.69
C THR A 5 -18.40 -9.85 22.26
N CYS A 6 -19.53 -10.04 21.56
CA CYS A 6 -20.48 -9.08 21.00
C CYS A 6 -20.89 -7.92 21.93
N GLY A 7 -21.01 -6.70 21.38
CA GLY A 7 -21.63 -5.52 22.00
C GLY A 7 -20.72 -4.50 22.70
N LYS A 8 -19.43 -4.42 22.35
CA LYS A 8 -18.48 -3.47 22.95
C LYS A 8 -18.29 -2.25 22.06
N ALA A 9 -18.71 -1.09 22.53
CA ALA A 9 -18.15 0.16 22.06
C ALA A 9 -16.70 0.27 22.57
N PHE A 10 -15.76 0.48 21.66
CA PHE A 10 -14.34 0.68 21.96
C PHE A 10 -14.07 2.17 22.07
N LEU A 11 -13.67 2.61 23.27
CA LEU A 11 -13.36 4.00 23.53
C LEU A 11 -11.90 4.28 23.18
N PHE A 12 -11.66 5.01 22.09
CA PHE A 12 -10.33 5.48 21.71
C PHE A 12 -10.04 6.90 22.21
N ASP A 13 -11.06 7.73 22.42
CA ASP A 13 -10.91 9.07 23.01
C ASP A 13 -12.05 9.33 23.99
N TYR A 14 -11.73 9.69 25.24
CA TYR A 14 -12.73 10.01 26.27
C TYR A 14 -13.55 11.27 25.93
N ARG A 15 -13.07 12.10 25.00
CA ARG A 15 -13.75 13.27 24.43
C ARG A 15 -14.19 13.00 22.98
N GLY A 16 -14.30 11.73 22.60
CA GLY A 16 -14.70 11.34 21.25
C GLY A 16 -16.02 11.99 20.84
N ASP A 17 -16.03 12.54 19.64
CA ASP A 17 -17.16 13.28 19.06
C ASP A 17 -17.81 12.52 17.89
N LEU A 18 -17.27 11.36 17.53
CA LEU A 18 -17.69 10.52 16.42
C LEU A 18 -17.76 9.06 16.85
N THR A 19 -18.83 8.37 16.46
CA THR A 19 -18.95 6.91 16.59
C THR A 19 -18.83 6.25 15.21
N LEU A 20 -17.81 5.42 15.02
CA LEU A 20 -17.66 4.58 13.82
C LEU A 20 -18.32 3.22 14.06
N LYS A 21 -19.14 2.76 13.13
CA LYS A 21 -19.80 1.45 13.17
C LYS A 21 -19.25 0.60 12.04
N VAL A 22 -18.51 -0.44 12.38
CA VAL A 22 -17.52 -1.05 11.48
C VAL A 22 -17.93 -2.46 11.08
N GLY A 23 -17.99 -2.70 9.78
CA GLY A 23 -18.42 -3.96 9.20
C GLY A 23 -19.93 -4.09 9.06
N THR A 24 -20.36 -5.26 8.59
CA THR A 24 -21.77 -5.60 8.42
C THR A 24 -22.29 -6.43 9.59
N ARG A 25 -23.61 -6.41 9.78
CA ARG A 25 -24.25 -7.24 10.81
C ARG A 25 -24.08 -8.71 10.46
N GLY A 26 -23.39 -9.46 11.32
CA GLY A 26 -23.12 -10.88 11.08
C GLY A 26 -24.39 -11.74 11.04
N PRO A 27 -24.36 -12.91 10.38
CA PRO A 27 -25.43 -13.90 10.49
C PRO A 27 -25.62 -14.26 11.96
N LYS A 28 -26.88 -14.31 12.43
CA LYS A 28 -27.29 -14.51 13.84
C LYS A 28 -27.33 -13.25 14.73
N GLY A 29 -27.39 -12.05 14.15
CA GLY A 29 -27.74 -10.83 14.89
C GLY A 29 -26.61 -10.26 15.75
N GLN A 30 -25.36 -10.67 15.47
CA GLN A 30 -24.16 -10.13 16.12
C GLN A 30 -24.10 -8.61 15.93
N GLU A 31 -23.88 -7.88 17.02
CA GLU A 31 -23.80 -6.42 17.01
C GLU A 31 -22.54 -5.96 16.28
N ILE A 32 -22.69 -4.86 15.53
CA ILE A 32 -21.61 -4.23 14.79
C ILE A 32 -20.68 -3.56 15.82
N PRO A 33 -19.37 -3.83 15.79
CA PRO A 33 -18.41 -3.13 16.63
C PRO A 33 -18.51 -1.61 16.45
N GLU A 34 -18.54 -0.89 17.56
CA GLU A 34 -18.56 0.57 17.57
C GLU A 34 -17.22 1.09 18.10
N ALA A 35 -16.70 2.17 17.52
CA ALA A 35 -15.51 2.86 18.00
C ALA A 35 -15.82 4.34 18.25
N ILE A 36 -15.65 4.78 19.49
CA ILE A 36 -15.81 6.19 19.90
C ILE A 36 -14.45 6.87 19.76
N VAL A 37 -14.37 7.83 18.84
CA VAL A 37 -13.12 8.41 18.36
C VAL A 37 -13.19 9.94 18.31
N CYS A 38 -12.03 10.60 18.31
CA CYS A 38 -11.92 12.01 17.94
C CYS A 38 -11.80 12.14 16.41
N SER A 39 -12.80 12.76 15.79
CA SER A 39 -12.87 13.02 14.35
C SER A 39 -11.66 13.80 13.82
N ARG A 40 -11.16 14.76 14.61
CA ARG A 40 -9.99 15.60 14.27
C ARG A 40 -8.68 14.83 14.33
N SER A 41 -8.59 13.79 15.17
CA SER A 41 -7.42 12.91 15.17
C SER A 41 -7.36 12.14 13.85
N LEU A 42 -8.49 11.60 13.37
CA LEU A 42 -8.55 10.91 12.07
C LEU A 42 -8.23 11.83 10.90
N ALA A 43 -8.90 12.99 10.82
CA ALA A 43 -8.71 13.94 9.73
C ALA A 43 -7.29 14.54 9.68
N ARG A 44 -6.56 14.55 10.80
CA ARG A 44 -5.15 14.98 10.83
C ARG A 44 -4.24 14.02 10.09
N TRP A 45 -4.53 12.72 10.17
CA TRP A 45 -3.67 11.69 9.61
C TRP A 45 -4.12 11.22 8.23
N SER A 46 -5.41 11.34 7.91
CA SER A 46 -5.99 10.85 6.66
C SER A 46 -6.72 11.95 5.91
N PRO A 47 -6.29 12.29 4.67
CA PRO A 47 -7.03 13.19 3.82
C PRO A 47 -8.41 12.61 3.43
N ILE A 48 -8.52 11.27 3.36
CA ILE A 48 -9.78 10.58 3.09
C ILE A 48 -10.78 10.78 4.24
N PHE A 49 -10.38 10.54 5.50
CA PHE A 49 -11.22 10.86 6.65
C PHE A 49 -11.51 12.35 6.76
N SER A 50 -10.55 13.22 6.45
CA SER A 50 -10.76 14.67 6.44
C SER A 50 -11.88 15.07 5.47
N ALA A 51 -11.81 14.60 4.23
CA ALA A 51 -12.83 14.85 3.22
C ALA A 51 -14.17 14.22 3.58
N MET A 52 -14.19 12.97 4.05
CA MET A 52 -15.43 12.25 4.42
C MET A 52 -16.16 12.91 5.60
N LEU A 53 -15.42 13.29 6.66
CA LEU A 53 -15.99 13.77 7.92
C LEU A 53 -16.31 15.27 7.93
N PHE A 54 -15.59 16.07 7.14
CA PHE A 54 -15.73 17.54 7.13
C PHE A 54 -16.05 18.11 5.75
N GLY A 55 -16.25 17.27 4.74
CA GLY A 55 -16.67 17.66 3.40
C GLY A 55 -18.19 17.75 3.25
N LYS A 56 -18.67 17.38 2.06
CA LYS A 56 -20.09 17.41 1.69
C LYS A 56 -20.62 15.99 1.44
N PHE A 57 -20.35 15.08 2.39
CA PHE A 57 -20.77 13.69 2.31
C PHE A 57 -21.83 13.39 3.38
N SER A 58 -22.53 12.26 3.22
CA SER A 58 -23.51 11.78 4.20
C SER A 58 -22.90 11.53 5.59
N GLU A 59 -21.62 11.22 5.62
CA GLU A 59 -20.81 10.93 6.79
C GLU A 59 -20.34 12.19 7.50
N SER A 60 -20.52 13.37 6.89
CA SER A 60 -20.04 14.62 7.44
C SER A 60 -20.80 15.04 8.70
N ARG A 61 -20.15 15.83 9.56
CA ARG A 61 -20.71 16.22 10.86
C ARG A 61 -22.10 16.87 10.72
N PRO A 62 -23.12 16.40 11.47
CA PRO A 62 -24.44 17.03 11.48
C PRO A 62 -24.40 18.48 11.94
N ALA A 63 -25.07 19.38 11.20
CA ALA A 63 -25.13 20.82 11.52
C ALA A 63 -26.06 21.14 12.71
N ASN A 64 -27.01 20.24 12.99
CA ASN A 64 -28.03 20.38 14.04
C ASN A 64 -27.56 19.94 15.43
N GLY A 65 -26.32 19.41 15.55
CA GLY A 65 -25.77 18.94 16.81
C GLY A 65 -26.23 17.54 17.24
N ASP A 66 -26.90 16.80 16.35
CA ASP A 66 -27.28 15.41 16.60
C ASP A 66 -26.06 14.50 16.81
N SER A 67 -26.31 13.30 17.34
CA SER A 67 -25.28 12.28 17.49
C SER A 67 -24.63 11.96 16.14
N TRP A 68 -23.30 12.01 16.11
CA TRP A 68 -22.54 11.79 14.89
C TRP A 68 -22.07 10.34 14.82
N SER A 69 -22.71 9.56 13.94
CA SER A 69 -22.37 8.16 13.68
C SER A 69 -22.09 7.95 12.19
N VAL A 70 -21.01 7.22 11.88
CA VAL A 70 -20.63 6.87 10.51
C VAL A 70 -20.54 5.34 10.39
N TYR A 71 -21.19 4.79 9.37
CA TYR A 71 -21.15 3.36 9.07
C TYR A 71 -20.05 3.08 8.04
N LEU A 72 -19.21 2.09 8.34
CA LEU A 72 -18.10 1.63 7.50
C LEU A 72 -18.30 0.13 7.18
N PRO A 73 -19.27 -0.23 6.33
CA PRO A 73 -19.68 -1.63 6.13
C PRO A 73 -18.62 -2.49 5.47
N ASP A 74 -17.75 -1.87 4.66
CA ASP A 74 -16.71 -2.55 3.88
C ASP A 74 -15.39 -2.71 4.66
N ASP A 75 -15.32 -2.21 5.89
CA ASP A 75 -14.10 -2.28 6.71
C ASP A 75 -14.18 -3.40 7.74
N ASP A 76 -13.05 -4.10 7.89
CA ASP A 76 -12.84 -5.04 8.97
C ASP A 76 -12.40 -4.31 10.25
N PHE A 77 -12.99 -4.71 11.38
CA PHE A 77 -12.74 -4.03 12.66
C PHE A 77 -11.30 -4.19 13.16
N GLN A 78 -10.66 -5.35 12.93
CA GLN A 78 -9.30 -5.61 13.43
C GLN A 78 -8.23 -4.67 12.84
N PRO A 79 -8.07 -4.54 11.50
CA PRO A 79 -7.11 -3.59 10.94
C PRO A 79 -7.49 -2.14 11.27
N LEU A 80 -8.79 -1.82 11.33
CA LEU A 80 -9.23 -0.48 11.70
C LEU A 80 -8.89 -0.16 13.15
N PHE A 81 -9.01 -1.11 14.06
CA PHE A 81 -8.61 -0.94 15.45
C PHE A 81 -7.14 -0.50 15.56
N ILE A 82 -6.23 -1.13 14.83
CA ILE A 82 -4.81 -0.75 14.81
C ILE A 82 -4.64 0.67 14.25
N LEU A 83 -5.33 1.00 13.15
CA LEU A 83 -5.29 2.33 12.54
C LEU A 83 -5.74 3.42 13.53
N LEU A 84 -6.85 3.18 14.23
CA LEU A 84 -7.41 4.06 15.24
C LEU A 84 -6.48 4.19 16.45
N SER A 85 -5.84 3.09 16.88
CA SER A 85 -4.84 3.12 17.95
C SER A 85 -3.65 4.02 17.57
N ILE A 86 -3.18 3.97 16.32
CA ILE A 86 -2.12 4.87 15.84
C ILE A 86 -2.59 6.32 15.83
N ALA A 87 -3.76 6.58 15.24
CA ALA A 87 -4.29 7.95 15.08
C ALA A 87 -4.49 8.67 16.42
N HIS A 88 -4.78 7.92 17.49
CA HIS A 88 -5.05 8.42 18.84
C HIS A 88 -3.87 8.24 19.81
N GLY A 89 -2.73 7.71 19.36
CA GLY A 89 -1.53 7.59 20.18
C GLY A 89 -1.55 6.43 21.18
N HIS A 90 -2.44 5.44 21.00
CA HIS A 90 -2.52 4.24 21.83
C HIS A 90 -1.49 3.19 21.41
N PHE A 91 -0.20 3.56 21.39
CA PHE A 91 0.85 2.73 20.81
C PHE A 91 1.07 1.40 21.53
N ALA A 92 0.74 1.31 22.82
CA ALA A 92 0.77 0.06 23.59
C ALA A 92 -0.24 -1.00 23.09
N SER A 93 -1.24 -0.60 22.29
CA SER A 93 -2.20 -1.50 21.66
C SER A 93 -1.77 -1.97 20.27
N ILE A 94 -0.62 -1.52 19.78
CA ILE A 94 -0.11 -1.91 18.46
C ILE A 94 0.63 -3.25 18.59
N PRO A 95 0.28 -4.26 17.78
CA PRO A 95 0.97 -5.55 17.82
C PRO A 95 2.46 -5.42 17.47
N GLU A 96 3.33 -6.05 18.26
CA GLU A 96 4.76 -6.13 17.93
C GLU A 96 5.02 -6.97 16.67
N ILE A 97 4.16 -7.96 16.43
CA ILE A 97 4.23 -8.89 15.30
C ILE A 97 2.86 -8.97 14.63
N LEU A 98 2.86 -8.93 13.30
CA LEU A 98 1.70 -9.23 12.47
C LEU A 98 2.05 -10.42 11.57
N THR A 99 1.11 -11.35 11.40
CA THR A 99 1.21 -12.35 10.34
C THR A 99 1.18 -11.65 8.98
N LEU A 100 1.72 -12.30 7.95
CA LEU A 100 1.82 -11.69 6.62
C LEU A 100 0.44 -11.30 6.06
N ASN A 101 -0.57 -12.14 6.34
CA ASN A 101 -1.94 -11.85 5.93
C ASN A 101 -2.55 -10.68 6.73
N GLU A 102 -2.34 -10.61 8.04
CA GLU A 102 -2.81 -9.46 8.85
C GLU A 102 -2.17 -8.16 8.39
N LEU A 103 -0.85 -8.16 8.13
CA LEU A 103 -0.14 -7.00 7.60
C LEU A 103 -0.70 -6.60 6.23
N TYR A 104 -0.95 -7.55 5.34
CA TYR A 104 -1.53 -7.27 4.03
C TYR A 104 -2.94 -6.67 4.11
N GLN A 105 -3.83 -7.24 4.93
CA GLN A 105 -5.17 -6.66 5.15
C GLN A 105 -5.09 -5.26 5.76
N PHE A 106 -4.14 -5.05 6.67
CA PHE A 106 -3.92 -3.74 7.24
C PHE A 106 -3.42 -2.72 6.21
N LEU A 107 -2.55 -3.12 5.30
CA LEU A 107 -2.08 -2.25 4.21
C LEU A 107 -3.18 -1.89 3.21
N ILE A 108 -4.11 -2.81 2.92
CA ILE A 108 -5.29 -2.48 2.09
C ILE A 108 -6.09 -1.36 2.76
N LEU A 109 -6.28 -1.44 4.08
CA LEU A 109 -6.98 -0.41 4.84
C LEU A 109 -6.21 0.92 4.85
N THR A 110 -4.88 0.87 5.05
CA THR A 110 -4.09 2.10 5.09
C THR A 110 -3.95 2.77 3.73
N ASP A 111 -3.94 2.01 2.63
CA ASP A 111 -4.04 2.55 1.27
C ASP A 111 -5.41 3.22 1.05
N LYS A 112 -6.51 2.54 1.42
CA LYS A 112 -7.88 3.08 1.32
C LYS A 112 -8.04 4.44 2.00
N TYR A 113 -7.39 4.64 3.14
CA TYR A 113 -7.46 5.88 3.91
C TYR A 113 -6.25 6.82 3.71
N ASP A 114 -5.35 6.51 2.78
CA ASP A 114 -4.09 7.24 2.54
C ASP A 114 -3.28 7.51 3.82
N MET A 115 -3.01 6.43 4.55
CA MET A 115 -2.30 6.42 5.83
C MET A 115 -1.08 5.50 5.84
N THR A 116 -0.70 4.81 4.74
CA THR A 116 0.43 3.85 4.76
C THR A 116 1.73 4.44 5.33
N LYS A 117 1.99 5.73 5.07
CA LYS A 117 3.20 6.43 5.57
C LYS A 117 3.30 6.47 7.11
N VAL A 118 2.18 6.43 7.83
CA VAL A 118 2.19 6.47 9.31
C VAL A 118 2.78 5.21 9.92
N LEU A 119 2.85 4.11 9.15
CA LEU A 119 3.30 2.80 9.62
C LEU A 119 4.81 2.69 9.78
N HIS A 120 5.59 3.63 9.23
CA HIS A 120 7.05 3.58 9.17
C HIS A 120 7.76 3.15 10.49
N PRO A 121 7.31 3.57 11.70
CA PRO A 121 7.95 3.14 12.95
C PRO A 121 7.90 1.62 13.20
N TRP A 122 6.88 0.92 12.72
CA TRP A 122 6.66 -0.51 12.97
C TRP A 122 7.05 -1.42 11.80
N VAL A 123 7.29 -0.84 10.62
CA VAL A 123 7.67 -1.60 9.41
C VAL A 123 8.88 -2.53 9.66
N PRO A 124 9.99 -2.10 10.30
CA PRO A 124 11.12 -2.98 10.53
C PRO A 124 10.76 -4.23 11.35
N SER A 125 10.02 -4.07 12.45
CA SER A 125 9.62 -5.19 13.31
C SER A 125 8.62 -6.11 12.63
N TRP A 126 7.67 -5.55 11.86
CA TRP A 126 6.69 -6.35 11.14
C TRP A 126 7.28 -7.11 9.94
N LEU A 127 8.36 -6.61 9.32
CA LEU A 127 9.01 -7.29 8.20
C LEU A 127 10.11 -8.26 8.63
N GLN A 128 10.70 -8.09 9.82
CA GLN A 128 11.77 -8.94 10.33
C GLN A 128 11.51 -10.46 10.17
N PRO A 129 10.31 -11.01 10.46
CA PRO A 129 10.06 -12.44 10.31
C PRO A 129 10.16 -12.96 8.87
N TYR A 130 10.08 -12.06 7.88
CA TYR A 130 9.97 -12.39 6.46
C TYR A 130 11.24 -12.11 5.64
N GLU A 131 12.26 -11.50 6.23
CA GLU A 131 13.49 -11.08 5.53
C GLU A 131 14.27 -12.23 4.88
N ARG A 132 14.11 -13.46 5.39
CA ARG A 132 14.80 -14.64 4.87
C ARG A 132 14.06 -15.33 3.72
N ILE A 133 12.87 -14.86 3.37
CA ILE A 133 12.08 -15.44 2.29
C ILE A 133 12.63 -14.94 0.96
N VAL A 134 13.14 -15.88 0.17
CA VAL A 134 13.77 -15.58 -1.12
C VAL A 134 12.98 -16.11 -2.32
N SER A 135 11.93 -16.90 -2.09
CA SER A 135 11.10 -17.45 -3.17
C SER A 135 9.67 -16.92 -3.14
N ILE A 136 9.17 -16.54 -4.32
CA ILE A 136 7.80 -16.07 -4.54
C ILE A 136 6.75 -17.19 -4.39
N SER A 137 7.18 -18.45 -4.53
CA SER A 137 6.32 -19.63 -4.37
C SER A 137 5.67 -19.62 -2.99
N GLY A 138 4.35 -19.43 -2.93
CA GLY A 138 3.60 -19.33 -1.67
C GLY A 138 3.74 -17.98 -0.93
N ASN A 139 4.54 -17.04 -1.46
CA ASN A 139 4.85 -15.75 -0.81
C ASN A 139 4.47 -14.53 -1.68
N LYS A 140 3.51 -14.67 -2.59
CA LYS A 140 3.03 -13.56 -3.46
C LYS A 140 2.58 -12.34 -2.65
N VAL A 141 1.95 -12.57 -1.49
CA VAL A 141 1.53 -11.50 -0.57
C VAL A 141 2.73 -10.68 -0.07
N LEU A 142 3.87 -11.33 0.20
CA LEU A 142 5.07 -10.64 0.66
C LEU A 142 5.65 -9.70 -0.40
N LEU A 143 5.53 -10.04 -1.69
CA LEU A 143 5.89 -9.14 -2.77
C LEU A 143 5.04 -7.86 -2.74
N CYS A 144 3.72 -7.99 -2.57
CA CYS A 144 2.80 -6.84 -2.50
C CYS A 144 3.04 -5.99 -1.25
N VAL A 145 3.26 -6.64 -0.10
CA VAL A 145 3.62 -5.97 1.16
C VAL A 145 4.95 -5.21 1.03
N ALA A 146 5.97 -5.85 0.46
CA ALA A 146 7.29 -5.23 0.26
C ALA A 146 7.21 -4.04 -0.71
N TRP A 147 6.37 -4.13 -1.74
CA TRP A 147 6.09 -3.02 -2.64
C TRP A 147 5.45 -1.84 -1.91
N GLU A 148 4.32 -2.07 -1.23
CA GLU A 148 3.53 -1.02 -0.58
C GLU A 148 4.32 -0.32 0.53
N LEU A 149 5.12 -1.08 1.29
CA LEU A 149 5.98 -0.55 2.35
C LEU A 149 7.32 0.02 1.85
N GLY A 150 7.62 -0.10 0.55
CA GLY A 150 8.90 0.33 -0.02
C GLY A 150 10.11 -0.45 0.48
N ASN A 151 9.94 -1.72 0.89
CA ASN A 151 11.03 -2.61 1.26
C ASN A 151 11.73 -3.15 0.01
N GLU A 152 12.65 -2.35 -0.54
CA GLU A 152 13.38 -2.65 -1.76
C GLU A 152 14.10 -4.02 -1.75
N PRO A 153 14.84 -4.41 -0.69
CA PRO A 153 15.59 -5.67 -0.72
C PRO A 153 14.69 -6.90 -0.88
N THR A 154 13.59 -6.94 -0.13
CA THR A 154 12.62 -8.05 -0.20
C THR A 154 11.90 -8.03 -1.55
N PHE A 155 11.42 -6.86 -1.99
CA PHE A 155 10.74 -6.74 -3.27
C PHE A 155 11.64 -7.19 -4.43
N ARG A 156 12.89 -6.71 -4.48
CA ARG A 156 13.88 -7.08 -5.50
C ARG A 156 14.09 -8.59 -5.54
N THR A 157 14.31 -9.20 -4.38
CA THR A 157 14.57 -10.64 -4.28
C THR A 157 13.39 -11.45 -4.82
N LEU A 158 12.18 -11.14 -4.37
CA LEU A 158 10.97 -11.87 -4.76
C LEU A 158 10.55 -11.60 -6.21
N ALA A 159 10.70 -10.37 -6.70
CA ALA A 159 10.45 -10.02 -8.10
C ALA A 159 11.44 -10.73 -9.04
N THR A 160 12.71 -10.85 -8.63
CA THR A 160 13.72 -11.58 -9.39
C THR A 160 13.40 -13.08 -9.42
N ASP A 161 13.05 -13.67 -8.28
CA ASP A 161 12.63 -15.08 -8.24
C ASP A 161 11.39 -15.32 -9.11
N LEU A 162 10.42 -14.40 -9.06
CA LEU A 162 9.26 -14.42 -9.94
C LEU A 162 9.63 -14.39 -11.41
N LEU A 163 10.55 -13.51 -11.81
CA LEU A 163 10.98 -13.41 -13.19
C LEU A 163 11.70 -14.65 -13.71
N LEU A 164 12.57 -15.23 -12.88
CA LEU A 164 13.38 -16.37 -13.28
C LEU A 164 12.59 -17.68 -13.28
N ASN A 165 11.57 -17.80 -12.42
CA ASN A 165 10.85 -19.06 -12.19
C ASN A 165 9.38 -19.04 -12.63
N SER A 166 8.88 -17.95 -13.22
CA SER A 166 7.51 -17.91 -13.76
C SER A 166 7.44 -18.49 -15.18
N ASN A 167 6.46 -19.37 -15.38
CA ASN A 167 6.01 -19.75 -16.72
C ASN A 167 4.81 -18.90 -17.09
N ALA A 168 4.58 -18.70 -18.38
CA ALA A 168 3.35 -18.07 -18.83
C ALA A 168 2.41 -19.08 -19.48
N ASN A 169 1.13 -18.92 -19.21
CA ASN A 169 0.12 -19.70 -19.88
C ASN A 169 -0.07 -19.24 -21.34
N LYS A 170 -0.93 -19.97 -22.06
CA LYS A 170 -1.28 -19.66 -23.46
C LYS A 170 -1.90 -18.27 -23.65
N ASN A 171 -2.39 -17.65 -22.57
CA ASN A 171 -2.97 -16.31 -22.56
C ASN A 171 -1.96 -15.22 -22.13
N SER A 172 -0.66 -15.54 -22.09
CA SER A 172 0.41 -14.63 -21.62
C SER A 172 0.22 -14.14 -20.18
N GLN A 173 -0.50 -14.88 -19.34
CA GLN A 173 -0.59 -14.59 -17.91
C GLN A 173 0.52 -15.34 -17.18
N LEU A 174 1.17 -14.66 -16.23
CA LEU A 174 2.20 -15.27 -15.40
C LEU A 174 1.58 -16.29 -14.43
N MET A 175 2.24 -17.44 -14.34
CA MET A 175 1.93 -18.52 -13.41
C MET A 175 3.15 -18.79 -12.53
N ASP A 176 2.90 -19.19 -11.29
CA ASP A 176 3.96 -19.81 -10.50
C ASP A 176 4.31 -21.21 -11.02
N LYS A 177 5.32 -21.83 -10.40
CA LYS A 177 5.78 -23.19 -10.72
C LYS A 177 4.69 -24.27 -10.59
N ASP A 178 3.62 -23.99 -9.85
CA ASP A 178 2.50 -24.91 -9.60
C ASP A 178 1.31 -24.65 -10.55
N GLY A 179 1.46 -23.71 -11.50
CA GLY A 179 0.45 -23.38 -12.51
C GLY A 179 -0.65 -22.44 -12.01
N VAL A 180 -0.49 -21.83 -10.82
CA VAL A 180 -1.48 -20.91 -10.26
C VAL A 180 -1.20 -19.49 -10.79
N LEU A 181 -2.25 -18.85 -11.30
CA LEU A 181 -2.21 -17.47 -11.77
C LEU A 181 -1.69 -16.53 -10.68
N LEU A 182 -0.94 -15.51 -11.10
CA LEU A 182 -0.44 -14.50 -10.18
C LEU A 182 -1.46 -13.39 -9.84
N ASP A 183 -2.55 -13.21 -10.61
CA ASP A 183 -3.58 -12.15 -10.36
C ASP A 183 -4.56 -12.47 -9.22
N THR A 184 -4.35 -13.58 -8.50
CA THR A 184 -5.21 -13.98 -7.38
C THR A 184 -5.29 -12.92 -6.25
N TYR A 185 -4.36 -11.96 -6.20
CA TYR A 185 -4.33 -10.88 -5.19
C TYR A 185 -4.60 -9.51 -5.81
N ARG A 186 -5.86 -9.21 -6.07
CA ARG A 186 -6.32 -8.01 -6.81
C ARG A 186 -6.00 -6.65 -6.15
N TYR A 187 -5.61 -6.61 -4.88
CA TYR A 187 -5.38 -5.38 -4.12
C TYR A 187 -3.89 -5.17 -3.83
N LEU A 188 -3.41 -3.93 -3.95
CA LEU A 188 -1.99 -3.54 -3.80
C LEU A 188 -1.03 -4.20 -4.82
N GLU A 189 -1.54 -4.61 -5.97
CA GLU A 189 -0.66 -5.09 -7.04
C GLU A 189 0.24 -3.96 -7.51
N PRO A 190 1.57 -4.17 -7.53
CA PRO A 190 2.46 -3.19 -8.11
C PRO A 190 2.10 -2.98 -9.58
N PRO A 191 1.93 -1.72 -10.04
CA PRO A 191 1.59 -1.44 -11.43
C PRO A 191 2.60 -2.08 -12.39
N GLY A 192 2.13 -2.91 -13.31
CA GLY A 192 2.97 -3.53 -14.32
C GLY A 192 3.62 -4.86 -13.93
N VAL A 193 3.51 -5.33 -12.69
CA VAL A 193 4.11 -6.62 -12.26
C VAL A 193 3.48 -7.83 -12.92
N LEU A 194 2.17 -7.78 -13.18
CA LEU A 194 1.46 -8.92 -13.76
C LEU A 194 1.10 -8.75 -15.24
N SER A 195 1.18 -7.53 -15.79
CA SER A 195 0.94 -7.28 -17.21
C SER A 195 2.21 -7.54 -18.02
N ARG A 196 2.24 -8.66 -18.74
CA ARG A 196 3.29 -8.96 -19.72
C ARG A 196 3.20 -8.00 -20.92
N VAL A 197 3.89 -6.87 -20.83
CA VAL A 197 4.73 -6.29 -21.90
C VAL A 197 5.83 -5.47 -21.20
N ASN A 198 7.07 -5.95 -21.22
CA ASN A 198 8.29 -5.26 -20.77
C ASN A 198 8.54 -5.07 -19.25
N PHE A 199 8.42 -6.13 -18.46
CA PHE A 199 8.76 -6.07 -17.03
C PHE A 199 10.25 -5.79 -16.71
N ILE A 200 11.18 -6.10 -17.63
CA ILE A 200 12.59 -5.70 -17.51
C ILE A 200 12.73 -4.16 -17.56
N GLU A 201 11.90 -3.48 -18.35
CA GLU A 201 11.88 -2.02 -18.45
C GLU A 201 11.23 -1.42 -17.20
N VAL A 202 10.13 -1.99 -16.67
CA VAL A 202 9.44 -1.45 -15.48
C VAL A 202 10.31 -1.46 -14.22
N VAL A 203 11.10 -2.52 -14.00
CA VAL A 203 11.97 -2.63 -12.81
C VAL A 203 13.14 -1.63 -12.86
N GLU A 204 13.71 -1.37 -14.04
CA GLU A 204 14.76 -0.35 -14.23
C GLU A 204 14.20 1.09 -14.15
N VAL A 205 12.98 1.31 -14.63
CA VAL A 205 12.29 2.60 -14.60
C VAL A 205 11.82 2.99 -13.18
N LEU A 206 11.40 2.02 -12.38
CA LEU A 206 11.11 2.20 -10.96
C LEU A 206 12.40 2.41 -10.14
N PHE A 207 13.51 1.80 -10.58
CA PHE A 207 14.84 1.95 -9.97
C PHE A 207 15.43 3.37 -10.13
N LEU A 208 15.33 4.00 -11.30
CA LEU A 208 15.95 5.31 -11.53
C LEU A 208 15.19 6.49 -10.92
N THR A 209 13.88 6.37 -10.70
CA THR A 209 13.04 7.53 -10.39
C THR A 209 12.88 7.82 -8.90
N ARG A 210 13.24 6.87 -8.02
CA ARG A 210 13.23 7.11 -6.56
C ARG A 210 14.60 7.07 -5.88
N VAL A 211 15.61 6.43 -6.49
CA VAL A 211 17.02 6.56 -6.03
C VAL A 211 17.56 7.97 -6.32
N TYR A 212 17.16 8.59 -7.46
CA TYR A 212 17.60 9.97 -7.78
C TYR A 212 16.89 11.06 -6.96
N SER A 213 15.61 10.87 -6.61
CA SER A 213 14.82 11.87 -5.90
C SER A 213 15.12 11.96 -4.38
N LYS A 214 15.75 10.95 -3.77
CA LYS A 214 16.05 10.98 -2.33
C LYS A 214 17.54 11.18 -2.02
N HIS A 215 18.43 11.17 -3.03
CA HIS A 215 19.86 11.34 -2.82
C HIS A 215 20.49 12.60 -3.45
N ASN A 216 19.80 13.31 -4.37
CA ASN A 216 20.40 14.44 -5.10
C ASN A 216 19.87 15.84 -4.70
N ARG A 217 19.95 16.16 -3.39
CA ARG A 217 20.02 17.56 -2.90
C ARG A 217 21.44 18.01 -2.57
N ASN A 218 22.46 17.19 -2.84
CA ASN A 218 23.87 17.51 -2.60
C ASN A 218 24.75 16.94 -3.73
N SER A 219 24.83 17.61 -4.88
CA SER A 219 26.03 17.69 -5.75
C SER A 219 25.66 18.20 -7.15
N SER A 220 25.64 19.52 -7.31
CA SER A 220 25.61 20.17 -8.62
C SER A 220 26.98 20.75 -8.94
N ARG A 221 27.71 20.13 -9.89
CA ARG A 221 28.89 20.61 -10.67
C ARG A 221 29.46 19.35 -11.36
N THR A 222 29.58 19.19 -12.69
CA THR A 222 30.05 20.07 -13.79
C THR A 222 29.88 19.33 -15.15
N LEU A 223 29.59 20.10 -16.24
CA LEU A 223 30.10 20.11 -17.65
C LEU A 223 30.46 18.78 -18.39
N ALA A 224 30.45 18.63 -19.72
CA ALA A 224 29.83 19.20 -20.94
C ALA A 224 30.42 18.43 -22.17
N GLY A 225 29.62 18.19 -23.23
CA GLY A 225 30.01 17.94 -24.65
C GLY A 225 30.66 16.60 -25.05
N ASP A 226 30.64 16.10 -26.29
CA ASP A 226 29.94 16.45 -27.54
C ASP A 226 30.17 15.32 -28.59
N THR A 227 29.17 14.98 -29.44
CA THR A 227 29.19 14.39 -30.84
C THR A 227 30.03 13.10 -31.18
N HIS A 228 29.77 12.17 -32.13
CA HIS A 228 28.87 12.00 -33.28
C HIS A 228 28.83 10.52 -33.78
N ARG A 229 27.72 10.17 -34.48
CA ARG A 229 27.45 9.17 -35.55
C ARG A 229 27.36 7.66 -35.25
N PRO A 230 26.36 6.95 -35.82
CA PRO A 230 26.03 5.65 -35.27
C PRO A 230 26.26 4.46 -36.22
N SER A 231 26.64 3.35 -35.56
CA SER A 231 26.81 2.00 -36.08
C SER A 231 25.64 1.17 -35.51
N ARG A 232 25.52 -0.13 -35.84
CA ARG A 232 24.49 -1.13 -35.41
C ARG A 232 23.94 -1.05 -33.95
N LYS A 233 24.58 -0.26 -33.09
CA LYS A 233 24.09 0.41 -31.87
C LYS A 233 22.79 1.22 -32.03
N ASP A 234 22.52 1.81 -33.20
CA ASP A 234 21.34 2.66 -33.50
C ASP A 234 19.98 2.07 -33.16
N LYS A 235 19.84 0.73 -33.31
CA LYS A 235 18.57 0.07 -33.01
C LYS A 235 18.37 -0.13 -31.51
N GLY A 236 19.46 -0.26 -30.76
CA GLY A 236 19.45 -0.23 -29.29
C GLY A 236 19.23 1.20 -28.78
N ASP A 237 19.93 2.18 -29.36
CA ASP A 237 19.89 3.58 -28.94
C ASP A 237 18.54 4.25 -29.28
N ALA A 238 17.90 3.90 -30.41
CA ALA A 238 16.55 4.38 -30.75
C ALA A 238 15.46 3.74 -29.89
N GLN A 239 15.67 2.49 -29.47
CA GLN A 239 14.79 1.79 -28.53
C GLN A 239 14.95 2.41 -27.13
N GLU A 240 16.18 2.72 -26.72
CA GLU A 240 16.50 3.45 -25.49
C GLU A 240 15.92 4.87 -25.47
N ALA A 241 16.01 5.63 -26.57
CA ALA A 241 15.40 6.96 -26.68
C ALA A 241 13.86 6.92 -26.62
N SER A 242 13.24 5.90 -27.26
CA SER A 242 11.81 5.65 -27.16
C SER A 242 11.38 5.28 -25.73
N LEU A 243 12.25 4.58 -24.99
CA LEU A 243 12.02 4.24 -23.58
C LEU A 243 12.14 5.46 -22.68
N GLN A 244 13.14 6.31 -22.89
CA GLN A 244 13.32 7.57 -22.15
C GLN A 244 12.16 8.56 -22.37
N GLN A 245 11.57 8.61 -23.56
CA GLN A 245 10.43 9.48 -23.84
C GLN A 245 9.12 8.96 -23.20
N LYS A 246 8.94 7.63 -23.14
CA LYS A 246 7.83 7.00 -22.40
C LYS A 246 7.99 7.13 -20.88
N LEU A 247 9.23 7.10 -20.38
CA LEU A 247 9.62 7.33 -18.99
C LEU A 247 9.21 8.73 -18.50
N ALA A 248 9.48 9.76 -19.31
CA ALA A 248 9.11 11.13 -19.01
C ALA A 248 7.59 11.32 -18.90
N GLY A 249 6.81 10.62 -19.74
CA GLY A 249 5.34 10.65 -19.70
C GLY A 249 4.76 9.99 -18.44
N LEU A 250 5.32 8.85 -18.01
CA LEU A 250 4.88 8.16 -16.79
C LEU A 250 5.25 8.91 -15.51
N LEU A 251 6.42 9.57 -15.48
CA LEU A 251 6.84 10.37 -14.34
C LEU A 251 5.98 11.62 -14.14
N ALA A 252 5.56 12.26 -15.23
CA ALA A 252 4.63 13.38 -15.17
C ALA A 252 3.26 12.95 -14.59
N SER A 253 2.82 11.72 -14.86
CA SER A 253 1.57 11.19 -14.29
C SER A 253 1.69 10.74 -12.83
N TYR A 254 2.86 10.28 -12.37
CA TYR A 254 3.09 9.84 -10.98
C TYR A 254 3.33 11.03 -10.02
N SER A 255 4.04 12.07 -10.47
CA SER A 255 4.24 13.30 -9.70
C SER A 255 2.95 14.09 -9.43
N GLN A 256 1.85 13.73 -10.11
CA GLN A 256 0.52 14.31 -9.87
C GLN A 256 -0.28 13.56 -8.79
N ARG A 257 0.22 12.41 -8.29
CA ARG A 257 -0.44 11.59 -7.25
C ARG A 257 0.27 11.61 -5.87
N VAL A 258 1.46 12.20 -5.77
CA VAL A 258 2.24 12.34 -4.51
C VAL A 258 2.42 13.82 -4.20
#